data_AF-A0A812L1Q0-F1
#
_entry.id   AF-A0A812L1Q0-F1
#
_cell.length_a   1.000
_cell.length_b   1.000
_cell.length_c   1.000
_cell.angle_alpha   90.00
_cell.angle_beta   90.00
_cell.angle_gamma   90.00
#
_symmetry.space_group_name_H-M   'P 1'
#
loop_
_entity.id
_entity.type
_entity.pdbx_description
1 polymer ?
#
loop_
_entity_poly.entity_id
_entity_poly.type
_entity_poly.pdbx_seq_one_letter_code
_entity_poly.pdbx_strand_id
1 'polypeptide(L)'
;MKTPIGFLDSWTCRFGVDGLDSAQLDTSPVLESFPPEGILFCDEDGRQIRLDRAGIERIMSCTWACHLLLEDQRLLTEREFWAFPPPVSPSTPFGNVPSSVDAGCDEMLRCGDFLYDSVFVRRIGVVDGVDIGLGLFTRRAVAKGMFLGEYVGVMTRRTCEEDGVYGFSLPVVDPDLVVDAKKFGNLCRLINHSDDDWNAELMSVHHEGLLHVMCRATRDLMPEEQVFIHYGKRYWMPEARRRVRLGRALDT
;
A
#
# COMPACT_ATOMS: atom_id res chain seq x y z
N MET A 1 0.72 5.89 -22.87
CA MET A 1 0.38 5.45 -21.50
C MET A 1 1.08 4.12 -21.32
N LYS A 2 2.17 4.05 -20.55
CA LYS A 2 2.97 2.83 -20.40
C LYS A 2 2.24 1.88 -19.44
N THR A 3 2.10 0.63 -19.84
CA THR A 3 1.48 -0.47 -19.07
C THR A 3 2.47 -0.98 -18.01
N PRO A 4 2.05 -1.24 -16.76
CA PRO A 4 2.95 -1.85 -15.77
C PRO A 4 3.36 -3.27 -16.18
N ILE A 5 4.65 -3.57 -16.07
CA ILE A 5 5.29 -4.84 -16.43
C ILE A 5 5.77 -5.57 -15.16
N GLY A 6 5.27 -6.79 -14.93
CA GLY A 6 5.95 -7.85 -14.19
C GLY A 6 5.68 -7.96 -12.68
N PHE A 7 5.55 -9.20 -12.21
CA PHE A 7 5.53 -9.62 -10.80
C PHE A 7 6.67 -10.60 -10.55
N LEU A 8 7.26 -10.61 -9.35
CA LEU A 8 8.25 -11.59 -8.90
C LEU A 8 7.56 -12.86 -8.41
N ASP A 9 7.60 -13.86 -9.25
CA ASP A 9 8.20 -15.11 -8.85
C ASP A 9 9.29 -15.34 -9.89
N SER A 10 10.54 -15.41 -9.44
CA SER A 10 11.69 -15.67 -10.33
C SER A 10 11.50 -16.91 -11.22
N TRP A 11 10.53 -17.78 -10.90
CA TRP A 11 10.13 -18.96 -11.66
C TRP A 11 8.81 -18.83 -12.46
N THR A 12 7.93 -17.85 -12.20
CA THR A 12 6.64 -17.68 -12.90
C THR A 12 6.35 -16.30 -13.50
N CYS A 13 7.33 -15.39 -13.56
CA CYS A 13 7.21 -14.15 -14.34
C CYS A 13 6.84 -14.43 -15.81
N ARG A 14 5.61 -14.10 -16.24
CA ARG A 14 5.26 -13.99 -17.66
C ARG A 14 5.49 -12.57 -18.15
N PHE A 15 6.47 -12.40 -19.04
CA PHE A 15 6.78 -11.14 -19.69
C PHE A 15 5.97 -11.02 -20.99
N GLY A 16 5.12 -10.00 -21.09
CA GLY A 16 4.50 -9.60 -22.35
C GLY A 16 5.39 -8.58 -23.06
N VAL A 17 5.82 -8.89 -24.28
CA VAL A 17 6.62 -7.99 -25.13
C VAL A 17 5.77 -6.81 -25.64
N ASP A 18 4.45 -7.02 -25.68
CA ASP A 18 3.42 -6.02 -25.96
C ASP A 18 2.50 -5.99 -24.73
N GLY A 19 2.37 -4.82 -24.09
CA GLY A 19 1.80 -4.65 -22.77
C GLY A 19 0.51 -5.43 -22.51
N LEU A 20 0.38 -5.93 -21.28
CA LEU A 20 -0.77 -6.68 -20.80
C LEU A 20 -2.07 -5.92 -21.09
N ASP A 21 -2.95 -6.54 -21.88
CA ASP A 21 -4.36 -6.15 -22.04
C ASP A 21 -5.06 -6.27 -20.68
N SER A 22 -5.99 -5.36 -20.38
CA SER A 22 -6.94 -5.49 -19.26
C SER A 22 -7.52 -6.91 -19.08
N ALA A 23 -7.86 -7.61 -20.17
CA ALA A 23 -8.35 -8.98 -20.13
C ALA A 23 -7.28 -10.03 -19.73
N GLN A 24 -5.99 -9.71 -19.95
CA GLN A 24 -4.87 -10.55 -19.52
C GLN A 24 -4.53 -10.32 -18.04
N LEU A 25 -4.81 -9.13 -17.49
CA LEU A 25 -4.73 -8.87 -16.05
C LEU A 25 -5.85 -9.60 -15.29
N ASP A 26 -7.08 -9.63 -15.83
CA ASP A 26 -8.23 -10.31 -15.23
C ASP A 26 -8.07 -11.85 -15.15
N THR A 27 -7.20 -12.42 -15.98
CA THR A 27 -6.87 -13.87 -15.99
C THR A 27 -5.53 -14.19 -15.33
N SER A 28 -4.89 -13.18 -14.73
CA SER A 28 -3.62 -13.35 -14.01
C SER A 28 -3.89 -13.84 -12.59
N PRO A 29 -3.25 -14.94 -12.13
CA PRO A 29 -3.39 -15.44 -10.75
C PRO A 29 -2.94 -14.43 -9.69
N VAL A 30 -2.29 -13.35 -10.13
CA VAL A 30 -1.74 -12.23 -9.34
C VAL A 30 -2.82 -11.27 -8.84
N LEU A 31 -4.03 -11.34 -9.37
CA LEU A 31 -5.19 -10.59 -8.87
C LEU A 31 -6.20 -11.48 -8.13
N GLU A 32 -5.92 -12.78 -8.01
CA GLU A 32 -6.88 -13.75 -7.46
C GLU A 32 -6.91 -13.77 -5.94
N SER A 33 -5.85 -13.30 -5.26
CA SER A 33 -5.87 -13.21 -3.80
C SER A 33 -6.80 -12.08 -3.36
N PHE A 34 -8.03 -12.46 -3.08
CA PHE A 34 -9.07 -11.67 -2.46
C PHE A 34 -9.78 -12.58 -1.44
N PRO A 35 -10.05 -12.11 -0.22
CA PRO A 35 -10.70 -12.94 0.79
C PRO A 35 -12.04 -13.45 0.23
N PRO A 36 -12.29 -14.78 0.17
CA PRO A 36 -13.47 -15.33 -0.49
C PRO A 36 -14.77 -14.91 0.18
N GLU A 37 -14.73 -14.66 1.48
CA GLU A 37 -15.83 -14.09 2.26
C GLU A 37 -16.07 -12.60 2.00
N GLY A 38 -15.16 -11.92 1.30
CA GLY A 38 -15.21 -10.48 1.06
C GLY A 38 -14.78 -9.63 2.24
N ILE A 39 -14.56 -8.34 1.97
CA ILE A 39 -14.05 -7.37 2.94
C ILE A 39 -15.21 -6.77 3.71
N LEU A 40 -15.11 -6.77 5.04
CA LEU A 40 -16.10 -6.12 5.88
C LEU A 40 -15.99 -4.60 5.72
N PHE A 41 -17.12 -3.97 5.40
CA PHE A 41 -17.27 -2.52 5.26
C PHE A 41 -18.39 -2.02 6.17
N CYS A 42 -18.16 -0.89 6.82
CA CYS A 42 -19.11 -0.18 7.66
C CYS A 42 -19.39 1.19 7.01
N ASP A 43 -20.66 1.49 6.73
CA ASP A 43 -21.05 2.82 6.22
C ASP A 43 -21.18 3.88 7.34
N GLU A 44 -21.59 5.09 6.96
CA GLU A 44 -21.75 6.25 7.87
C GLU A 44 -22.86 6.04 8.91
N ASP A 45 -23.84 5.18 8.60
CA ASP A 45 -24.95 4.83 9.51
C ASP A 45 -24.59 3.66 10.44
N GLY A 46 -23.36 3.15 10.37
CA GLY A 46 -22.89 2.01 11.17
C GLY A 46 -23.34 0.65 10.64
N ARG A 47 -23.96 0.59 9.44
CA ARG A 47 -24.38 -0.67 8.85
C ARG A 47 -23.18 -1.40 8.27
N GLN A 48 -23.07 -2.68 8.63
CA GLN A 48 -22.01 -3.55 8.16
C GLN A 48 -22.46 -4.38 6.96
N ILE A 49 -21.66 -4.39 5.91
CA ILE A 49 -21.83 -5.21 4.71
C ILE A 49 -20.50 -5.83 4.31
N ARG A 50 -20.53 -7.02 3.71
CA ARG A 50 -19.34 -7.60 3.09
C ARG A 50 -19.32 -7.21 1.62
N LEU A 51 -18.22 -6.57 1.22
CA LEU A 51 -17.98 -6.18 -0.16
C LEU A 51 -17.16 -7.25 -0.86
N ASP A 52 -17.63 -7.65 -2.03
CA ASP A 52 -16.81 -8.37 -2.98
C ASP A 52 -15.73 -7.44 -3.57
N ARG A 53 -14.89 -7.99 -4.45
CA ARG A 53 -13.81 -7.25 -5.07
C ARG A 53 -14.30 -6.01 -5.83
N ALA A 54 -15.33 -6.16 -6.65
CA ALA A 54 -15.89 -5.04 -7.41
C ALA A 54 -16.47 -3.94 -6.48
N GLY A 55 -17.05 -4.35 -5.35
CA GLY A 55 -17.50 -3.47 -4.29
C GLY A 55 -16.37 -2.66 -3.67
N ILE A 56 -15.28 -3.32 -3.26
CA ILE A 56 -14.16 -2.62 -2.64
C ILE A 56 -13.44 -1.68 -3.63
N GLU A 57 -13.21 -2.15 -4.86
CA GLU A 57 -12.56 -1.36 -5.92
C GLU A 57 -13.36 -0.09 -6.23
N ARG A 58 -14.70 -0.19 -6.26
CA ARG A 58 -15.58 0.96 -6.46
C ARG A 58 -15.43 2.01 -5.36
N ILE A 59 -15.41 1.60 -4.09
CA ILE A 59 -15.30 2.57 -2.98
C ILE A 59 -13.88 3.15 -2.86
N MET A 60 -12.86 2.34 -3.18
CA MET A 60 -11.46 2.77 -3.16
C MET A 60 -11.08 3.61 -4.39
N SER A 61 -11.89 3.54 -5.45
CA SER A 61 -11.62 4.11 -6.78
C SER A 61 -10.26 3.69 -7.33
N CYS A 62 -9.90 2.42 -7.15
CA CYS A 62 -8.70 1.80 -7.68
C CYS A 62 -8.94 0.31 -7.98
N THR A 63 -8.08 -0.27 -8.81
CA THR A 63 -8.04 -1.72 -9.03
C THR A 63 -7.36 -2.41 -7.85
N TRP A 64 -7.92 -3.53 -7.41
CA TRP A 64 -7.32 -4.33 -6.33
C TRP A 64 -6.00 -4.93 -6.79
N ALA A 65 -5.01 -4.90 -5.91
CA ALA A 65 -3.76 -5.63 -6.09
C ALA A 65 -3.40 -6.30 -4.75
N CYS A 66 -2.85 -7.50 -4.79
CA CYS A 66 -2.35 -8.20 -3.61
C CYS A 66 -0.82 -8.34 -3.59
N HIS A 67 -0.16 -7.97 -4.70
CA HIS A 67 1.29 -7.94 -4.83
C HIS A 67 1.75 -6.60 -5.40
N LEU A 68 2.99 -6.24 -5.10
CA LEU A 68 3.70 -5.13 -5.72
C LEU A 68 3.76 -5.29 -7.25
N LEU A 69 3.42 -4.22 -7.98
CA LEU A 69 3.49 -4.16 -9.44
C LEU A 69 4.68 -3.31 -9.84
N LEU A 70 5.46 -3.72 -10.83
CA LEU A 70 6.54 -2.91 -11.37
C LEU A 70 6.07 -2.19 -12.64
N GLU A 71 6.41 -0.92 -12.80
CA GLU A 71 6.01 -0.19 -14.00
C GLU A 71 6.83 -0.62 -15.24
N ASP A 72 8.11 -0.91 -15.04
CA ASP A 72 9.07 -1.13 -16.11
C ASP A 72 10.03 -2.27 -15.74
N GLN A 73 10.31 -3.16 -16.69
CA GLN A 73 11.25 -4.28 -16.51
C GLN A 73 12.65 -3.81 -16.12
N ARG A 74 13.04 -2.58 -16.45
CA ARG A 74 14.33 -2.01 -16.03
C ARG A 74 14.48 -1.96 -14.51
N LEU A 75 13.37 -1.77 -13.77
CA LEU A 75 13.38 -1.84 -12.30
C LEU A 75 13.81 -3.22 -11.82
N LEU A 76 13.37 -4.29 -12.50
CA LEU A 76 13.81 -5.66 -12.18
C LEU A 76 15.29 -5.86 -12.49
N THR A 77 15.78 -5.39 -13.63
CA THR A 77 17.18 -5.61 -14.02
C THR A 77 18.15 -4.80 -13.18
N GLU A 78 17.72 -3.65 -12.66
CA GLU A 78 18.57 -2.76 -11.86
C GLU A 78 18.56 -3.12 -10.36
N ARG A 79 17.74 -4.09 -9.93
CA ARG A 79 17.60 -4.47 -8.51
C ARG A 79 18.90 -4.91 -7.85
N GLU A 80 19.82 -5.48 -8.61
CA GLU A 80 21.14 -5.91 -8.13
C GLU A 80 22.02 -4.72 -7.68
N PHE A 81 21.70 -3.51 -8.13
CA PHE A 81 22.40 -2.28 -7.77
C PHE A 81 21.73 -1.51 -6.63
N TRP A 82 20.61 -2.02 -6.11
CA TRP A 82 19.89 -1.36 -5.03
C TRP A 82 20.69 -1.46 -3.74
N ALA A 83 20.96 -0.30 -3.15
CA ALA A 83 21.47 -0.23 -1.80
C ALA A 83 20.27 -0.30 -0.82
N PHE A 84 20.44 -1.00 0.30
CA PHE A 84 19.45 -1.06 1.37
C PHE A 84 19.89 -0.33 2.66
N PRO A 85 20.33 0.95 2.61
CA PRO A 85 20.70 1.66 3.83
C PRO A 85 19.49 2.02 4.71
N PRO A 86 19.68 2.43 5.97
CA PRO A 86 18.61 2.96 6.82
C PRO A 86 17.91 4.20 6.22
N PRO A 87 16.66 4.53 6.64
CA PRO A 87 15.89 3.95 7.75
C PRO A 87 14.99 2.75 7.36
N VAL A 88 14.84 1.83 8.31
CA VAL A 88 13.98 0.63 8.17
C VAL A 88 12.51 0.98 8.41
N SER A 89 12.23 1.87 9.38
CA SER A 89 10.89 2.39 9.68
C SER A 89 10.99 3.66 10.54
N PRO A 90 9.90 4.42 10.75
CA PRO A 90 9.89 5.55 11.68
C PRO A 90 10.32 5.19 13.11
N SER A 91 9.94 4.02 13.61
CA SER A 91 10.36 3.56 14.95
C SER A 91 11.81 3.05 14.98
N THR A 92 12.34 2.58 13.85
CA THR A 92 13.70 2.04 13.72
C THR A 92 14.44 2.75 12.59
N PRO A 93 14.80 4.04 12.77
CA PRO A 93 15.38 4.84 11.69
C PRO A 93 16.84 4.52 11.40
N PHE A 94 17.49 3.71 12.24
CA PHE A 94 18.88 3.29 12.08
C PHE A 94 18.94 1.76 12.08
N GLY A 95 19.63 1.17 11.10
CA GLY A 95 19.75 -0.28 10.95
C GLY A 95 19.72 -0.73 9.49
N ASN A 96 20.05 -2.00 9.26
CA ASN A 96 19.90 -2.63 7.95
C ASN A 96 18.45 -3.03 7.74
N VAL A 97 17.97 -2.94 6.50
CA VAL A 97 16.69 -3.52 6.10
C VAL A 97 16.72 -5.03 6.36
N PRO A 98 15.82 -5.59 7.18
CA PRO A 98 15.81 -7.03 7.44
C PRO A 98 15.29 -7.80 6.23
N SER A 99 15.70 -9.06 6.12
CA SER A 99 15.03 -9.98 5.20
C SER A 99 13.59 -10.24 5.66
N SER A 100 12.71 -10.59 4.74
CA SER A 100 11.33 -11.00 5.02
C SER A 100 11.23 -12.23 5.92
N VAL A 101 12.22 -13.12 5.86
CA VAL A 101 12.34 -14.27 6.78
C VAL A 101 12.66 -13.78 8.19
N ASP A 102 13.66 -12.91 8.35
CA ASP A 102 14.04 -12.37 9.66
C ASP A 102 12.94 -11.49 10.28
N ALA A 103 12.20 -10.77 9.42
CA ALA A 103 11.05 -9.99 9.83
C ALA A 103 9.83 -10.86 10.18
N GLY A 104 9.76 -12.11 9.69
CA GLY A 104 8.63 -13.01 9.91
C GLY A 104 7.42 -12.73 9.02
N CYS A 105 7.63 -12.19 7.81
CA CYS A 105 6.56 -11.86 6.86
C CYS A 105 6.74 -12.45 5.46
N ASP A 106 7.68 -13.39 5.27
CA ASP A 106 7.96 -14.06 3.99
C ASP A 106 6.72 -14.72 3.38
N GLU A 107 5.96 -15.50 4.15
CA GLU A 107 4.76 -16.18 3.67
C GLU A 107 3.64 -15.19 3.27
N MET A 108 3.43 -14.14 4.06
CA MET A 108 2.46 -13.08 3.76
C MET A 108 2.78 -12.39 2.44
N LEU A 109 4.06 -12.10 2.17
CA LEU A 109 4.50 -11.52 0.90
C LEU A 109 4.30 -12.48 -0.27
N ARG A 110 4.66 -13.76 -0.11
CA ARG A 110 4.51 -14.79 -1.16
C ARG A 110 3.07 -15.03 -1.57
N CYS A 111 2.16 -15.01 -0.60
CA CYS A 111 0.73 -15.26 -0.84
C CYS A 111 -0.07 -13.98 -1.13
N GLY A 112 0.56 -12.79 -1.03
CA GLY A 112 -0.13 -11.51 -1.18
C GLY A 112 -1.21 -11.31 -0.11
N ASP A 113 -0.98 -11.86 1.09
CA ASP A 113 -1.99 -11.93 2.13
C ASP A 113 -2.08 -10.62 2.93
N PHE A 114 -3.21 -10.47 3.61
CA PHE A 114 -3.49 -9.38 4.53
C PHE A 114 -4.22 -9.97 5.73
N LEU A 115 -4.15 -9.31 6.88
CA LEU A 115 -4.87 -9.69 8.08
C LEU A 115 -6.37 -9.35 7.99
N TYR A 116 -7.04 -9.74 6.89
CA TYR A 116 -8.42 -9.39 6.53
C TYR A 116 -9.41 -9.70 7.65
N ASP A 117 -9.20 -10.81 8.37
CA ASP A 117 -10.08 -11.26 9.44
C ASP A 117 -10.01 -10.42 10.72
N SER A 118 -8.97 -9.60 10.85
CA SER A 118 -8.78 -8.72 12.00
C SER A 118 -9.04 -7.26 11.67
N VAL A 119 -9.38 -6.92 10.43
CA VAL A 119 -9.64 -5.53 10.01
C VAL A 119 -10.97 -5.37 9.28
N PHE A 120 -11.43 -4.14 9.18
CA PHE A 120 -12.56 -3.76 8.34
C PHE A 120 -12.40 -2.32 7.86
N VAL A 121 -13.08 -1.98 6.77
CA VAL A 121 -13.10 -0.62 6.24
C VAL A 121 -14.30 0.11 6.81
N ARG A 122 -14.12 1.36 7.22
CA ARG A 122 -15.23 2.23 7.65
C ARG A 122 -15.23 3.51 6.85
N ARG A 123 -16.41 3.95 6.42
CA ARG A 123 -16.65 5.31 5.96
C ARG A 123 -16.71 6.22 7.19
N ILE A 124 -15.74 7.12 7.33
CA ILE A 124 -15.62 8.03 8.47
C ILE A 124 -16.54 9.24 8.28
N GLY A 125 -16.66 9.70 7.04
CA GLY A 125 -17.44 10.89 6.71
C GLY A 125 -16.71 12.19 7.07
N VAL A 126 -17.48 13.21 7.46
CA VAL A 126 -17.00 14.57 7.68
C VAL A 126 -16.63 14.81 9.13
N VAL A 127 -15.36 15.15 9.39
CA VAL A 127 -14.85 15.58 10.70
C VAL A 127 -14.41 17.04 10.57
N ASP A 128 -14.90 17.91 11.44
CA ASP A 128 -14.59 19.36 11.42
C ASP A 128 -14.76 20.04 10.05
N GLY A 129 -15.78 19.62 9.30
CA GLY A 129 -16.07 20.16 7.96
C GLY A 129 -15.19 19.62 6.82
N VAL A 130 -14.32 18.64 7.11
CA VAL A 130 -13.47 17.96 6.12
C VAL A 130 -13.94 16.51 5.95
N ASP A 131 -14.27 16.11 4.73
CA ASP A 131 -14.51 14.69 4.41
C ASP A 131 -13.17 13.93 4.50
N ILE A 132 -13.04 13.10 5.54
CA ILE A 132 -11.87 12.23 5.75
C ILE A 132 -11.94 11.01 4.83
N GLY A 133 -13.14 10.67 4.34
CA GLY A 133 -13.37 9.54 3.45
C GLY A 133 -13.39 8.21 4.19
N LEU A 134 -12.45 7.33 3.86
CA LEU A 134 -12.39 5.95 4.37
C LEU A 134 -11.28 5.81 5.41
N GLY A 135 -11.41 4.80 6.28
CA GLY A 135 -10.36 4.39 7.19
C GLY A 135 -10.32 2.88 7.36
N LEU A 136 -9.14 2.37 7.74
CA LEU A 136 -8.95 0.99 8.17
C LEU A 136 -9.10 0.91 9.70
N PHE A 137 -9.93 -0.02 10.17
CA PHE A 137 -10.21 -0.25 11.58
C PHE A 137 -9.96 -1.71 11.93
N THR A 138 -9.67 -1.99 13.19
CA THR A 138 -9.50 -3.35 13.68
C THR A 138 -10.85 -3.96 14.11
N ARG A 139 -11.15 -5.17 13.66
CA ARG A 139 -12.32 -5.96 14.10
C ARG A 139 -12.00 -6.84 15.31
N ARG A 140 -10.73 -7.23 15.43
CA ARG A 140 -10.20 -8.09 16.48
C ARG A 140 -8.95 -7.45 17.04
N ALA A 141 -8.54 -7.88 18.23
CA ALA A 141 -7.27 -7.45 18.78
C ALA A 141 -6.12 -7.85 17.86
N VAL A 142 -5.19 -6.93 17.61
CA VAL A 142 -3.96 -7.17 16.83
C VAL A 142 -2.78 -6.93 17.76
N ALA A 143 -1.93 -7.94 17.95
CA ALA A 143 -0.80 -7.83 18.85
C ALA A 143 0.29 -6.91 18.28
N LYS A 144 1.04 -6.24 19.16
CA LYS A 144 2.22 -5.46 18.79
C LYS A 144 3.18 -6.29 17.93
N GLY A 145 3.68 -5.70 16.86
CA GLY A 145 4.64 -6.30 15.94
C GLY A 145 4.01 -7.19 14.87
N MET A 146 2.71 -7.50 14.96
CA MET A 146 2.00 -8.26 13.94
C MET A 146 1.86 -7.44 12.65
N PHE A 147 2.12 -8.07 11.51
CA PHE A 147 1.91 -7.45 10.21
C PHE A 147 0.43 -7.45 9.84
N LEU A 148 -0.01 -6.33 9.27
CA LEU A 148 -1.34 -6.17 8.69
C LEU A 148 -1.34 -6.60 7.23
N GLY A 149 -0.29 -6.26 6.47
CA GLY A 149 -0.16 -6.58 5.05
C GLY A 149 0.89 -5.70 4.37
N GLU A 150 1.12 -5.94 3.09
CA GLU A 150 2.00 -5.11 2.26
C GLU A 150 1.27 -3.83 1.80
N TYR A 151 1.96 -2.69 1.83
CA TYR A 151 1.56 -1.49 1.10
C TYR A 151 1.87 -1.68 -0.39
N VAL A 152 0.89 -2.22 -1.12
CA VAL A 152 1.03 -2.53 -2.54
C VAL A 152 0.61 -1.37 -3.44
N GLY A 153 1.20 -1.32 -4.62
CA GLY A 153 0.89 -0.36 -5.67
C GLY A 153 1.78 -0.57 -6.88
N VAL A 154 1.89 0.45 -7.72
CA VAL A 154 2.84 0.45 -8.84
C VAL A 154 4.13 1.09 -8.39
N MET A 155 5.20 0.32 -8.36
CA MET A 155 6.56 0.80 -8.21
C MET A 155 7.03 1.43 -9.52
N THR A 156 7.38 2.71 -9.43
CA THR A 156 7.76 3.55 -10.57
C THR A 156 8.79 4.58 -10.13
N ARG A 157 9.46 5.22 -11.09
CA ARG A 157 10.28 6.41 -10.84
C ARG A 157 9.47 7.65 -11.14
N ARG A 158 9.30 8.50 -10.14
CA ARG A 158 8.74 9.83 -10.30
C ARG A 158 9.72 10.86 -9.77
N THR A 159 9.91 11.92 -10.56
CA THR A 159 10.50 13.12 -10.02
C THR A 159 9.57 13.65 -8.92
N CYS A 160 10.15 14.20 -7.85
CA CYS A 160 9.48 14.73 -6.64
C CYS A 160 8.30 15.71 -6.90
N GLU A 161 8.14 16.13 -8.14
CA GLU A 161 7.12 17.01 -8.68
C GLU A 161 5.73 16.36 -8.85
N GLU A 162 5.63 15.02 -8.83
CA GLU A 162 4.41 14.25 -9.10
C GLU A 162 4.00 13.29 -7.96
N ASP A 163 4.45 13.54 -6.73
CA ASP A 163 4.06 12.73 -5.57
C ASP A 163 2.56 12.88 -5.30
N GLY A 164 1.80 11.86 -5.72
CA GLY A 164 0.36 11.77 -5.48
C GLY A 164 0.05 11.43 -4.03
N VAL A 165 -1.22 11.63 -3.64
CA VAL A 165 -1.76 11.36 -2.28
C VAL A 165 -1.46 9.95 -1.75
N TYR A 166 -1.16 8.99 -2.63
CA TYR A 166 -0.94 7.57 -2.30
C TYR A 166 0.48 7.06 -2.61
N GLY A 167 1.45 7.97 -2.80
CA GLY A 167 2.85 7.62 -3.05
C GLY A 167 3.62 7.34 -1.77
N PHE A 168 4.28 6.19 -1.69
CA PHE A 168 5.28 5.88 -0.67
C PHE A 168 6.68 5.86 -1.29
N SER A 169 7.52 6.81 -0.92
CA SER A 169 8.83 6.98 -1.55
C SER A 169 9.88 6.08 -0.90
N LEU A 170 10.78 5.55 -1.73
CA LEU A 170 11.88 4.68 -1.34
C LEU A 170 13.23 5.36 -1.66
N PRO A 171 13.48 6.58 -1.13
CA PRO A 171 14.63 7.40 -1.54
C PRO A 171 15.99 6.78 -1.21
N VAL A 172 15.97 5.79 -0.32
CA VAL A 172 17.10 4.96 0.12
C VAL A 172 17.62 4.06 -1.00
N VAL A 173 16.73 3.56 -1.85
CA VAL A 173 17.05 2.71 -3.00
C VAL A 173 17.42 3.60 -4.18
N ASP A 174 16.53 4.55 -4.48
CA ASP A 174 16.66 5.50 -5.57
C ASP A 174 15.76 6.71 -5.18
N PRO A 175 16.29 7.94 -5.23
CA PRO A 175 15.59 9.15 -4.76
C PRO A 175 14.24 9.38 -5.45
N ASP A 176 14.07 8.86 -6.67
CA ASP A 176 12.85 9.01 -7.47
C ASP A 176 11.94 7.77 -7.39
N LEU A 177 12.36 6.69 -6.73
CA LEU A 177 11.58 5.47 -6.65
C LEU A 177 10.41 5.61 -5.65
N VAL A 178 9.21 5.26 -6.10
CA VAL A 178 7.97 5.37 -5.33
C VAL A 178 7.08 4.17 -5.59
N VAL A 179 6.36 3.71 -4.55
CA VAL A 179 5.21 2.81 -4.68
C VAL A 179 3.94 3.66 -4.69
N ASP A 180 3.27 3.76 -5.83
CA ASP A 180 2.03 4.53 -5.98
C ASP A 180 0.79 3.63 -5.91
N ALA A 181 0.01 3.77 -4.84
CA ALA A 181 -1.23 3.02 -4.63
C ALA A 181 -2.48 3.72 -5.22
N LYS A 182 -2.33 4.71 -6.10
CA LYS A 182 -3.46 5.49 -6.66
C LYS A 182 -4.36 4.66 -7.56
N LYS A 183 -3.78 3.92 -8.52
CA LYS A 183 -4.52 3.14 -9.52
C LYS A 183 -4.66 1.68 -9.15
N PHE A 184 -3.66 1.11 -8.49
CA PHE A 184 -3.61 -0.26 -8.03
C PHE A 184 -3.25 -0.25 -6.56
N GLY A 185 -3.97 -0.98 -5.71
CA GLY A 185 -3.70 -0.98 -4.28
C GLY A 185 -4.63 -1.89 -3.49
N ASN A 186 -4.32 -2.07 -2.20
CA ASN A 186 -5.12 -2.84 -1.26
C ASN A 186 -5.54 -1.96 -0.06
N LEU A 187 -5.97 -2.60 1.03
CA LEU A 187 -6.43 -1.92 2.25
C LEU A 187 -5.40 -1.02 2.93
N CYS A 188 -4.09 -1.24 2.75
CA CYS A 188 -3.06 -0.41 3.38
C CYS A 188 -3.15 1.07 2.95
N ARG A 189 -3.65 1.38 1.75
CA ARG A 189 -3.83 2.76 1.29
C ARG A 189 -4.94 3.53 2.01
N LEU A 190 -5.78 2.83 2.79
CA LEU A 190 -6.87 3.39 3.58
C LEU A 190 -6.45 3.71 5.02
N ILE A 191 -5.20 3.41 5.39
CA ILE A 191 -4.65 3.75 6.69
C ILE A 191 -4.37 5.25 6.71
N ASN A 192 -5.03 5.96 7.62
CA ASN A 192 -4.91 7.41 7.71
C ASN A 192 -3.68 7.85 8.50
N HIS A 193 -3.40 9.14 8.40
CA HIS A 193 -2.35 9.77 9.18
C HIS A 193 -2.83 10.16 10.59
N SER A 194 -1.95 10.02 11.57
CA SER A 194 -1.99 10.77 12.83
C SER A 194 -0.56 11.18 13.23
N ASP A 195 -0.39 12.42 13.68
CA ASP A 195 0.89 12.91 14.24
C ASP A 195 1.10 12.38 15.68
N ASP A 196 0.01 12.33 16.46
CA ASP A 196 0.07 12.08 17.91
C ASP A 196 -0.30 10.64 18.30
N ASP A 197 -1.21 10.00 17.57
CA ASP A 197 -1.85 8.73 17.95
C ASP A 197 -1.63 7.61 16.93
N TRP A 198 -0.53 7.65 16.17
CA TRP A 198 -0.20 6.57 15.25
C TRP A 198 0.14 5.27 16.01
N ASN A 199 -0.40 4.16 15.51
CA ASN A 199 -0.39 2.85 16.19
C ASN A 199 0.07 1.70 15.28
N ALA A 200 0.42 2.02 14.04
CA ALA A 200 1.09 1.18 13.08
C ALA A 200 2.20 1.95 12.35
N GLU A 201 3.08 1.24 11.66
CA GLU A 201 4.12 1.84 10.84
C GLU A 201 4.31 1.10 9.53
N LEU A 202 4.84 1.80 8.53
CA LEU A 202 5.34 1.21 7.29
C LEU A 202 6.84 0.93 7.46
N MET A 203 7.22 -0.31 7.18
CA MET A 203 8.55 -0.85 7.39
C MET A 203 9.07 -1.45 6.10
N SER A 204 10.27 -1.05 5.69
CA SER A 204 10.96 -1.62 4.55
C SER A 204 11.47 -3.03 4.87
N VAL A 205 11.26 -3.98 3.98
CA VAL A 205 11.68 -5.38 4.11
C VAL A 205 12.27 -5.85 2.79
N HIS A 206 13.37 -6.60 2.85
CA HIS A 206 13.98 -7.21 1.67
C HIS A 206 13.39 -8.60 1.40
N HIS A 207 12.86 -8.82 0.19
CA HIS A 207 12.34 -10.10 -0.26
C HIS A 207 12.72 -10.33 -1.72
N GLU A 208 13.40 -11.44 -1.99
CA GLU A 208 13.81 -11.88 -3.34
C GLU A 208 14.52 -10.82 -4.21
N GLY A 209 15.35 -9.98 -3.60
CA GLY A 209 16.11 -8.95 -4.31
C GLY A 209 15.37 -7.63 -4.47
N LEU A 210 14.14 -7.51 -3.97
CA LEU A 210 13.39 -6.25 -3.94
C LEU A 210 13.17 -5.72 -2.53
N LEU A 211 12.94 -4.41 -2.47
CA LEU A 211 12.42 -3.73 -1.30
C LEU A 211 10.89 -3.73 -1.33
N HIS A 212 10.28 -4.26 -0.29
CA HIS A 212 8.84 -4.24 -0.03
C HIS A 212 8.54 -3.34 1.16
N VAL A 213 7.29 -2.86 1.25
CA VAL A 213 6.84 -1.97 2.32
C VAL A 213 5.73 -2.67 3.09
N MET A 214 6.02 -3.11 4.31
CA MET A 214 5.09 -3.86 5.14
C MET A 214 4.50 -2.97 6.24
N CYS A 215 3.20 -3.08 6.47
CA CYS A 215 2.54 -2.40 7.57
C CYS A 215 2.49 -3.30 8.81
N ARG A 216 2.98 -2.84 9.96
CA ARG A 216 2.90 -3.58 11.24
C ARG A 216 2.39 -2.71 12.39
N ALA A 217 1.74 -3.35 13.36
CA ALA A 217 1.31 -2.68 14.59
C ALA A 217 2.50 -2.32 15.49
N THR A 218 2.51 -1.11 16.06
CA THR A 218 3.59 -0.64 16.96
C THR A 218 3.25 -0.79 18.45
N ARG A 219 1.98 -1.05 18.74
CA ARG A 219 1.42 -1.46 20.03
C ARG A 219 0.31 -2.48 19.81
N ASP A 220 -0.22 -3.03 20.89
CA ASP A 220 -1.45 -3.82 20.81
C ASP A 220 -2.59 -2.91 20.35
N LEU A 221 -3.36 -3.35 19.36
CA LEU A 221 -4.56 -2.68 18.86
C LEU A 221 -5.79 -3.40 19.40
N MET A 222 -6.73 -2.64 19.94
CA MET A 222 -8.00 -3.14 20.47
C MET A 222 -9.07 -3.12 19.40
N PRO A 223 -10.08 -4.03 19.43
CA PRO A 223 -11.20 -3.98 18.50
C PRO A 223 -11.83 -2.59 18.43
N GLU A 224 -12.27 -2.21 17.23
CA GLU A 224 -12.85 -0.92 16.86
C GLU A 224 -11.86 0.26 16.83
N GLU A 225 -10.57 0.06 17.11
CA GLU A 225 -9.57 1.11 16.92
C GLU A 225 -9.27 1.34 15.43
N GLN A 226 -9.15 2.62 15.05
CA GLN A 226 -8.62 3.01 13.74
C GLN A 226 -7.12 2.75 13.68
N VAL A 227 -6.65 2.21 12.56
CA VAL A 227 -5.23 2.07 12.27
C VAL A 227 -4.71 3.40 11.72
N PHE A 228 -3.64 3.90 12.32
CA PHE A 228 -2.98 5.15 11.95
C PHE A 228 -1.48 4.94 11.78
N ILE A 229 -0.91 5.63 10.79
CA ILE A 229 0.54 5.71 10.57
C ILE A 229 1.00 7.17 10.57
N HIS A 230 2.31 7.38 10.75
CA HIS A 230 2.90 8.70 10.56
C HIS A 230 3.40 8.87 9.11
N TYR A 231 2.72 9.70 8.30
CA TYR A 231 3.05 9.90 6.87
C TYR A 231 4.42 10.55 6.63
N GLY A 232 4.99 11.19 7.65
CA GLY A 232 6.28 11.84 7.57
C GLY A 232 6.16 13.31 7.14
N LYS A 233 7.16 14.10 7.50
CA LYS A 233 7.15 15.57 7.31
C LYS A 233 7.06 15.98 5.83
N ARG A 234 7.64 15.17 4.92
CA ARG A 234 7.68 15.46 3.48
C ARG A 234 6.29 15.50 2.85
N TYR A 235 5.37 14.67 3.33
CA TYR A 235 3.98 14.66 2.86
C TYR A 235 3.26 16.00 3.10
N TRP A 236 3.57 16.66 4.22
CA TRP A 236 2.92 17.91 4.63
C TRP A 236 3.55 19.16 4.02
N MET A 237 4.64 19.03 3.25
CA MET A 237 5.32 20.17 2.65
C MET A 237 4.45 20.86 1.57
N PRO A 238 4.44 22.21 1.50
CA PRO A 238 3.54 22.96 0.62
C PRO A 238 3.65 22.63 -0.88
N GLU A 239 4.83 22.18 -1.33
CA GLU A 239 5.11 21.78 -2.71
C GLU A 239 4.32 20.52 -3.10
N ALA A 240 4.20 19.55 -2.19
CA ALA A 240 3.39 18.34 -2.37
C ALA A 240 1.88 18.66 -2.38
N ARG A 241 1.43 19.62 -1.58
CA ARG A 241 -0.01 19.98 -1.44
C ARG A 241 -0.55 20.95 -2.48
N ARG A 242 0.26 21.86 -3.05
CA ARG A 242 -0.18 22.80 -4.11
C ARG A 242 -0.73 22.08 -5.34
N ARG A 243 -0.21 20.90 -5.66
CA ARG A 243 -0.51 20.19 -6.92
C ARG A 243 -1.73 19.27 -6.83
N VAL A 244 -2.12 18.81 -5.64
CA VAL A 244 -3.37 18.05 -5.43
C VAL A 244 -4.62 18.92 -5.68
N ARG A 245 -4.56 20.23 -5.39
CA ARG A 245 -5.67 21.17 -5.62
C ARG A 245 -5.80 21.61 -7.08
N LEU A 246 -4.69 21.73 -7.82
CA LEU A 246 -4.70 22.18 -9.23
C LEU A 246 -5.26 21.13 -10.20
N GLY A 247 -5.19 19.83 -9.87
CA GLY A 247 -5.80 18.75 -10.65
C GLY A 247 -7.33 18.65 -10.57
N ARG A 248 -8.00 19.50 -9.78
CA ARG A 248 -9.48 19.62 -9.72
C ARG A 248 -10.01 20.94 -10.26
N ALA A 249 -9.14 21.83 -10.74
CA ALA A 249 -9.51 23.18 -11.14
C ALA A 249 -9.14 23.48 -12.60
N LEU A 250 -9.44 22.56 -13.51
CA LEU A 250 -9.54 22.84 -14.95
C LEU A 250 -10.58 21.88 -15.54
N ASP A 251 -11.85 22.23 -15.33
CA ASP A 251 -12.97 21.89 -16.21
C ASP A 251 -14.11 22.86 -15.87
N THR A 252 -13.98 24.07 -16.43
CA THR A 252 -15.06 25.02 -16.72
C THR A 252 -14.87 25.53 -18.13
#